data_AF-S8AGB2-F1
#
_entry.id   AF-S8AGB2-F1
#
_cell.length_a   1.000
_cell.length_b   1.000
_cell.length_c   1.000
_cell.angle_alpha   90.00
_cell.angle_beta   90.00
_cell.angle_gamma   90.00
#
_symmetry.space_group_name_H-M   'P 1'
#
loop_
_entity.id
_entity.type
_entity.pdbx_description
1 polymer ?
#
loop_
_entity_poly.entity_id
_entity_poly.type
_entity_poly.pdbx_seq_one_letter_code
_entity_poly.pdbx_strand_id
1 'polypeptide(L)'
;MVRVKQRYILFSILYPVPPNGSVSSPIPQSMAFHQPSPTALTRTSLATIIRHSIAHNFGDLGMGQAGGFAVKYFSQATSTGILRITRENFRILWAALTFVRELYGQPAVIKVVRVSGTIRKAEKEALKLAEDTIRRVKNEHKAMGGSKSGRGIAAIFAAGKSGGKVPQKATVEDEDEDEEMIVDIVDSENDDDDDD
;
A
#
# COMPACT_ATOMS: atom_id res chain seq x y z
N MET A 1 -16.23 27.08 -19.85
CA MET A 1 -15.29 25.94 -20.01
C MET A 1 -15.51 24.95 -18.87
N VAL A 2 -15.89 23.69 -19.16
CA VAL A 2 -16.22 22.67 -18.14
C VAL A 2 -15.12 21.61 -18.10
N ARG A 3 -14.68 21.21 -16.90
CA ARG A 3 -13.67 20.15 -16.69
C ARG A 3 -14.26 19.00 -15.89
N VAL A 4 -13.85 17.77 -16.21
CA VAL A 4 -14.22 16.58 -15.43
C VAL A 4 -13.54 16.64 -14.04
N LYS A 5 -14.33 16.50 -12.98
CA LYS A 5 -13.83 16.50 -11.60
C LYS A 5 -13.50 15.08 -11.17
N GLN A 6 -12.26 14.86 -10.73
CA GLN A 6 -11.77 13.57 -10.26
C GLN A 6 -11.70 13.50 -8.72
N ARG A 7 -11.59 12.28 -8.21
CA ARG A 7 -11.35 11.92 -6.82
C ARG A 7 -10.24 10.89 -6.73
N TYR A 8 -9.41 11.05 -5.71
CA TYR A 8 -8.29 10.19 -5.40
C TYR A 8 -8.56 9.47 -4.09
N ILE A 9 -8.51 8.14 -4.08
CA ILE A 9 -8.76 7.32 -2.89
C ILE A 9 -7.43 6.74 -2.46
N LEU A 10 -6.98 7.09 -1.25
CA LEU A 10 -5.86 6.46 -0.58
C LEU A 10 -6.37 5.26 0.20
N PHE A 11 -5.79 4.09 -0.06
CA PHE A 11 -6.14 2.84 0.62
C PHE A 11 -4.89 2.13 1.13
N SER A 12 -5.09 1.29 2.15
CA SER A 12 -4.10 0.41 2.76
C SER A 12 -4.71 -0.98 2.89
N ILE A 13 -3.95 -2.01 2.54
CA ILE A 13 -4.34 -3.41 2.68
C ILE A 13 -3.78 -3.92 4.01
N LEU A 14 -4.66 -4.53 4.80
CA LEU A 14 -4.35 -5.13 6.08
C LEU A 14 -4.46 -6.64 5.97
N TYR A 15 -3.47 -7.34 6.53
CA TYR A 15 -3.41 -8.80 6.56
C TYR A 15 -3.59 -9.28 8.01
N PRO A 16 -4.79 -9.74 8.39
CA PRO A 16 -5.08 -10.17 9.77
C PRO A 16 -4.41 -11.48 10.18
N VAL A 17 -4.07 -12.33 9.21
CA VAL A 17 -3.46 -13.65 9.46
C VAL A 17 -2.10 -13.68 8.77
N PRO A 18 -0.98 -13.90 9.49
CA PRO A 18 0.30 -14.11 8.85
C PRO A 18 0.24 -15.39 8.00
N PRO A 19 0.92 -15.44 6.83
CA PRO A 19 0.87 -16.58 5.92
C PRO A 19 1.14 -17.96 6.55
N ASN A 20 1.81 -18.00 7.72
CA ASN A 20 2.27 -19.23 8.37
C ASN A 20 1.99 -19.30 9.89
N GLY A 21 0.94 -18.68 10.43
CA GLY A 21 0.41 -18.98 11.77
C GLY A 21 1.33 -18.83 13.00
N SER A 22 2.60 -18.45 12.87
CA SER A 22 3.55 -18.37 13.98
C SER A 22 4.00 -16.93 14.24
N VAL A 23 3.27 -16.22 15.10
CA VAL A 23 3.78 -14.98 15.71
C VAL A 23 4.48 -15.35 17.02
N SER A 24 5.67 -15.97 16.94
CA SER A 24 6.45 -16.34 18.13
C SER A 24 7.41 -15.25 18.62
N SER A 25 7.43 -14.08 17.98
CA SER A 25 8.23 -12.93 18.40
C SER A 25 7.35 -11.76 18.83
N PRO A 26 7.77 -10.96 19.83
CA PRO A 26 7.06 -9.76 20.26
C PRO A 26 7.11 -8.69 19.17
N ILE A 27 6.21 -8.79 18.19
CA ILE A 27 6.02 -7.76 17.17
C ILE A 27 5.16 -6.66 17.79
N PRO A 28 5.53 -5.38 17.63
CA PRO A 28 4.68 -4.26 18.02
C PRO A 28 3.28 -4.44 17.43
N GLN A 29 2.24 -4.31 18.26
CA GLN A 29 0.84 -4.56 17.85
C GLN A 29 0.45 -3.70 16.63
N SER A 30 1.05 -2.51 16.50
CA SER A 30 0.88 -1.65 15.34
C SER A 30 1.36 -2.24 14.01
N MET A 31 2.31 -3.20 14.00
CA MET A 31 2.81 -3.83 12.78
C MET A 31 2.17 -5.19 12.47
N ALA A 32 1.40 -5.77 13.40
CA ALA A 32 0.85 -7.11 13.23
C ALA A 32 0.01 -7.26 11.94
N PHE A 33 -0.73 -6.19 11.59
CA PHE A 33 -1.63 -6.17 10.43
C PHE A 33 -1.01 -5.57 9.16
N HIS A 34 0.15 -4.94 9.26
CA HIS A 34 0.80 -4.20 8.17
C HIS A 34 1.93 -5.02 7.56
N GLN A 35 1.56 -6.16 6.98
CA GLN A 35 2.49 -7.05 6.29
C GLN A 35 2.65 -6.64 4.81
N PRO A 36 3.83 -6.87 4.22
CA PRO A 36 4.04 -6.62 2.80
C PRO A 36 3.18 -7.58 1.97
N SER A 37 2.60 -7.07 0.90
CA SER A 37 1.81 -7.89 -0.02
C SER A 37 2.72 -8.83 -0.82
N PRO A 38 2.24 -10.01 -1.25
CA PRO A 38 3.01 -10.89 -2.12
C PRO A 38 3.45 -10.19 -3.42
N THR A 39 4.63 -10.52 -3.94
CA THR A 39 5.17 -9.93 -5.19
C THR A 39 4.27 -10.16 -6.41
N ALA A 40 3.40 -11.18 -6.38
CA ALA A 40 2.42 -11.44 -7.42
C ALA A 40 1.33 -10.35 -7.54
N LEU A 41 1.13 -9.54 -6.50
CA LEU A 41 0.12 -8.49 -6.48
C LEU A 41 0.65 -7.22 -7.17
N THR A 42 0.48 -7.18 -8.49
CA THR A 42 0.83 -6.05 -9.36
C THR A 42 -0.35 -5.07 -9.50
N ARG A 43 -0.09 -3.81 -9.89
CA ARG A 43 -1.11 -2.77 -10.17
C ARG A 43 -2.24 -3.28 -11.06
N THR A 44 -1.90 -4.00 -12.13
CA THR A 44 -2.85 -4.57 -13.08
C THR A 44 -3.73 -5.63 -12.43
N SER A 45 -3.14 -6.54 -11.66
CA SER A 45 -3.88 -7.58 -10.96
C SER A 45 -4.87 -7.00 -9.94
N LEU A 46 -4.44 -5.99 -9.18
CA LEU A 46 -5.26 -5.28 -8.22
C LEU A 46 -6.44 -4.59 -8.91
N ALA A 47 -6.21 -3.98 -10.09
CA ALA A 47 -7.29 -3.40 -10.88
C ALA A 47 -8.30 -4.46 -11.34
N THR A 48 -7.84 -5.63 -11.78
CA THR A 48 -8.72 -6.74 -12.19
C THR A 48 -9.55 -7.27 -11.01
N ILE A 49 -8.93 -7.47 -9.84
CA ILE A 49 -9.62 -7.92 -8.63
C ILE A 49 -10.70 -6.92 -8.21
N ILE A 50 -10.40 -5.63 -8.21
CA ILE A 50 -11.37 -4.59 -7.87
C ILE A 50 -12.50 -4.54 -8.89
N ARG A 51 -12.22 -4.67 -10.19
CA ARG A 51 -13.26 -4.75 -11.23
C ARG A 51 -14.16 -5.96 -11.01
N HIS A 52 -13.58 -7.13 -10.70
CA HIS A 52 -14.37 -8.31 -10.38
C HIS A 52 -15.27 -8.08 -9.14
N SER A 53 -14.75 -7.42 -8.10
CA SER A 53 -15.56 -7.02 -6.93
C SER A 53 -16.70 -6.07 -7.30
N ILE A 54 -16.47 -5.09 -8.19
CA ILE A 54 -17.52 -4.18 -8.65
C ILE A 54 -18.58 -4.94 -9.44
N ALA A 55 -18.18 -5.81 -10.37
CA ALA A 55 -19.10 -6.62 -11.18
C ALA A 55 -19.96 -7.54 -10.29
N HIS A 56 -19.33 -8.21 -9.32
CA HIS A 56 -20.02 -9.12 -8.42
C HIS A 56 -21.04 -8.40 -7.52
N ASN A 57 -20.70 -7.23 -6.99
CA ASN A 57 -21.53 -6.55 -5.98
C ASN A 57 -22.52 -5.54 -6.57
N PHE A 58 -22.22 -4.93 -7.71
CA PHE A 58 -23.02 -3.86 -8.33
C PHE A 58 -23.50 -4.19 -9.75
N GLY A 59 -23.15 -5.37 -10.28
CA GLY A 59 -23.51 -5.81 -11.62
C GLY A 59 -22.89 -4.96 -12.73
N ASP A 60 -23.47 -5.08 -13.93
CA ASP A 60 -22.98 -4.41 -15.13
C ASP A 60 -23.13 -2.88 -15.06
N LEU A 61 -24.17 -2.40 -14.37
CA LEU A 61 -24.38 -0.97 -14.15
C LEU A 61 -23.24 -0.36 -13.32
N GLY A 62 -22.87 -1.03 -12.22
CA GLY A 62 -21.73 -0.60 -11.40
C GLY A 62 -20.42 -0.64 -12.18
N MET A 63 -20.24 -1.66 -13.02
CA MET A 63 -19.08 -1.78 -13.91
C MET A 63 -19.01 -0.65 -14.93
N GLY A 64 -20.12 -0.28 -15.56
CA GLY A 64 -20.18 0.86 -16.49
C GLY A 64 -19.88 2.19 -15.81
N GLN A 65 -20.36 2.39 -14.59
CA GLN A 65 -20.17 3.64 -13.85
C GLN A 65 -18.76 3.76 -13.23
N ALA A 66 -18.31 2.73 -12.53
CA ALA A 66 -17.10 2.78 -11.71
C ALA A 66 -15.89 2.05 -12.33
N GLY A 67 -16.07 1.25 -13.40
CA GLY A 67 -15.01 0.44 -14.01
C GLY A 67 -13.87 1.23 -14.67
N GLY A 68 -14.11 2.51 -14.98
CA GLY A 68 -13.12 3.45 -15.53
C GLY A 68 -12.12 4.02 -14.50
N PHE A 69 -12.00 3.42 -13.31
CA PHE A 69 -10.98 3.83 -12.35
C PHE A 69 -9.56 3.44 -12.81
N ALA A 70 -8.56 4.17 -12.33
CA ALA A 70 -7.16 3.88 -12.61
C ALA A 70 -6.34 3.79 -11.32
N VAL A 71 -5.50 2.76 -11.19
CA VAL A 71 -4.52 2.63 -10.10
C VAL A 71 -3.32 3.51 -10.44
N LYS A 72 -3.14 4.62 -9.74
CA LYS A 72 -2.04 5.56 -10.00
C LYS A 72 -0.75 5.13 -9.32
N TYR A 73 -0.86 4.67 -8.08
CA TYR A 73 0.25 4.21 -7.29
C TYR A 73 -0.16 2.99 -6.49
N PHE A 74 0.75 2.04 -6.38
CA PHE A 74 0.63 0.93 -5.46
C PHE A 74 2.03 0.44 -5.12
N SER A 75 2.30 0.26 -3.82
CA SER A 75 3.55 -0.29 -3.30
C SER A 75 3.25 -1.61 -2.60
N GLN A 76 3.93 -2.67 -3.02
CA GLN A 76 3.84 -3.98 -2.38
C GLN A 76 4.46 -3.97 -0.96
N ALA A 77 5.50 -3.16 -0.76
CA ALA A 77 6.25 -3.14 0.50
C ALA A 77 5.41 -2.60 1.67
N THR A 78 4.62 -1.56 1.41
CA THR A 78 3.73 -0.93 2.41
C THR A 78 2.27 -1.34 2.26
N SER A 79 1.94 -2.11 1.22
CA SER A 79 0.57 -2.53 0.91
C SER A 79 -0.41 -1.35 0.80
N THR A 80 0.06 -0.20 0.32
CA THR A 80 -0.70 1.05 0.19
C THR A 80 -0.78 1.50 -1.27
N GLY A 81 -1.87 2.17 -1.63
CA GLY A 81 -2.06 2.64 -3.00
C GLY A 81 -3.02 3.81 -3.13
N ILE A 82 -2.98 4.43 -4.31
CA ILE A 82 -3.82 5.56 -4.70
C ILE A 82 -4.60 5.19 -5.95
N LEU A 83 -5.93 5.29 -5.87
CA LEU A 83 -6.85 5.10 -6.99
C LEU A 83 -7.37 6.44 -7.47
N ARG A 84 -7.60 6.56 -8.78
CA ARG A 84 -8.25 7.70 -9.43
C ARG A 84 -9.60 7.28 -9.98
N ILE A 85 -10.65 8.04 -9.68
CA ILE A 85 -12.01 7.85 -10.19
C ILE A 85 -12.71 9.19 -10.43
N THR A 86 -13.84 9.18 -11.14
CA THR A 86 -14.74 10.32 -11.28
C THR A 86 -15.37 10.71 -9.93
N ARG A 87 -15.71 12.00 -9.76
CA ARG A 87 -16.31 12.52 -8.52
C ARG A 87 -17.68 11.91 -8.21
N GLU A 88 -18.44 11.47 -9.21
CA GLU A 88 -19.79 10.97 -9.01
C GLU A 88 -19.77 9.52 -8.51
N ASN A 89 -18.83 8.71 -9.01
CA ASN A 89 -18.85 7.25 -8.81
C ASN A 89 -17.86 6.76 -7.74
N PHE A 90 -17.17 7.65 -7.03
CA PHE A 90 -16.18 7.25 -6.00
C PHE A 90 -16.79 6.44 -4.85
N ARG A 91 -18.09 6.62 -4.56
CA ARG A 91 -18.78 5.87 -3.49
C ARG A 91 -18.93 4.40 -3.84
N ILE A 92 -19.21 4.08 -5.11
CA ILE A 92 -19.32 2.71 -5.60
C ILE A 92 -17.96 2.02 -5.47
N LEU A 93 -16.89 2.68 -5.92
CA LEU A 93 -15.54 2.16 -5.78
C LEU A 93 -15.14 1.98 -4.30
N TRP A 94 -15.46 2.94 -3.42
CA TRP A 94 -15.19 2.80 -1.99
C TRP A 94 -15.89 1.57 -1.41
N ALA A 95 -17.20 1.40 -1.68
CA ALA A 95 -17.93 0.23 -1.21
C ALA A 95 -17.35 -1.08 -1.79
N ALA A 96 -17.00 -1.10 -3.08
CA ALA A 96 -16.38 -2.27 -3.71
C ALA A 96 -15.05 -2.68 -3.06
N LEU A 97 -14.22 -1.70 -2.62
CA LEU A 97 -12.99 -1.99 -1.89
C LEU A 97 -13.27 -2.68 -0.56
N THR A 98 -14.30 -2.26 0.17
CA THR A 98 -14.64 -2.85 1.48
C THR A 98 -15.19 -4.27 1.38
N PHE A 99 -15.68 -4.68 0.21
CA PHE A 99 -16.15 -6.05 -0.04
C PHE A 99 -15.04 -7.03 -0.44
N VAL A 100 -13.82 -6.55 -0.71
CA VAL A 100 -12.69 -7.44 -0.98
C VAL A 100 -12.24 -8.06 0.34
N ARG A 101 -12.39 -9.39 0.44
CA ARG A 101 -12.04 -10.18 1.64
C ARG A 101 -10.79 -11.04 1.48
N GLU A 102 -10.39 -11.30 0.24
CA GLU A 102 -9.28 -12.18 -0.08
C GLU A 102 -8.48 -11.61 -1.24
N LEU A 103 -7.16 -11.70 -1.14
CA LEU A 103 -6.21 -11.34 -2.18
C LEU A 103 -5.23 -12.50 -2.34
N TYR A 104 -5.22 -13.16 -3.51
CA TYR A 104 -4.29 -14.25 -3.84
C TYR A 104 -4.24 -15.38 -2.79
N GLY A 105 -5.39 -15.90 -2.33
CA GLY A 105 -5.41 -16.98 -1.35
C GLY A 105 -5.20 -16.54 0.10
N GLN A 106 -4.96 -15.24 0.34
CA GLN A 106 -4.74 -14.70 1.68
C GLN A 106 -5.92 -13.82 2.10
N PRO A 107 -6.45 -14.00 3.33
CA PRO A 107 -7.47 -13.11 3.86
C PRO A 107 -6.88 -11.71 4.00
N ALA A 108 -7.55 -10.72 3.41
CA ALA A 108 -7.07 -9.35 3.37
C ALA A 108 -8.23 -8.38 3.52
N VAL A 109 -8.00 -7.26 4.18
CA VAL A 109 -8.98 -6.19 4.38
C VAL A 109 -8.44 -4.92 3.75
N ILE A 110 -9.16 -4.36 2.78
CA ILE A 110 -8.80 -3.07 2.20
C ILE A 110 -9.43 -1.95 3.02
N LYS A 111 -8.59 -1.19 3.72
CA LYS A 111 -8.98 0.00 4.46
C LYS A 111 -8.81 1.24 3.58
N VAL A 112 -9.90 1.96 3.34
CA VAL A 112 -9.83 3.31 2.76
C VAL A 112 -9.47 4.30 3.86
N VAL A 113 -8.36 5.03 3.66
CA VAL A 113 -7.84 5.99 4.64
C VAL A 113 -8.41 7.37 4.37
N ARG A 114 -8.36 7.82 3.11
CA ARG A 114 -8.73 9.20 2.76
C ARG A 114 -9.22 9.30 1.33
N VAL A 115 -10.15 10.21 1.09
CA VAL A 115 -10.56 10.63 -0.25
C VAL A 115 -10.17 12.10 -0.46
N SER A 116 -9.45 12.37 -1.54
CA SER A 116 -8.88 13.66 -1.90
C SER A 116 -9.36 14.13 -3.28
N GLY A 117 -9.35 15.44 -3.51
CA GLY A 117 -9.68 16.02 -4.81
C GLY A 117 -8.49 16.08 -5.79
N THR A 118 -7.27 16.15 -5.26
CA THR A 118 -6.02 16.23 -6.03
C THR A 118 -5.05 15.16 -5.55
N ILE A 119 -4.18 14.70 -6.45
CA ILE A 119 -3.17 13.67 -6.14
C ILE A 119 -2.18 14.17 -5.07
N ARG A 120 -1.72 15.43 -5.17
CA ARG A 120 -0.84 16.07 -4.18
C ARG A 120 -1.39 16.04 -2.75
N LYS A 121 -2.72 16.14 -2.57
CA LYS A 121 -3.34 16.01 -1.25
C LYS A 121 -3.38 14.57 -0.78
N ALA A 122 -3.58 13.60 -1.68
CA ALA A 122 -3.51 12.18 -1.34
C ALA A 122 -2.09 11.77 -0.96
N GLU A 123 -1.08 12.28 -1.64
CA GLU A 123 0.35 12.05 -1.36
C GLU A 123 0.75 12.60 0.01
N LYS A 124 0.40 13.86 0.33
CA LYS A 124 0.65 14.45 1.65
C LYS A 124 0.02 13.64 2.78
N GLU A 125 -1.20 13.15 2.58
CA GLU A 125 -1.89 12.30 3.56
C GLU A 125 -1.25 10.90 3.66
N ALA A 126 -0.74 10.34 2.56
CA ALA A 126 0.00 9.09 2.57
C ALA A 126 1.32 9.22 3.35
N LEU A 127 2.04 10.33 3.16
CA LEU A 127 3.26 10.62 3.90
C LEU A 127 2.97 10.81 5.39
N LYS A 128 1.97 11.61 5.74
CA LYS A 128 1.52 11.79 7.12
C LYS A 128 1.13 10.48 7.80
N LEU A 129 0.43 9.60 7.07
CA LEU A 129 0.08 8.27 7.58
C LEU A 129 1.33 7.42 7.84
N ALA A 130 2.31 7.46 6.95
CA ALA A 130 3.57 6.73 7.11
C ALA A 130 4.36 7.25 8.33
N GLU A 131 4.48 8.57 8.49
CA GLU A 131 5.12 9.21 9.64
C GLU A 131 4.42 8.84 10.95
N ASP A 132 3.08 8.90 10.99
CA ASP A 132 2.29 8.52 12.16
C ASP A 132 2.48 7.03 12.52
N THR A 133 2.60 6.17 11.51
CA THR A 133 2.85 4.73 11.70
C THR A 133 4.25 4.50 12.26
N ILE A 134 5.27 5.13 11.68
CA ILE A 134 6.66 5.05 12.17
C ILE A 134 6.76 5.57 13.61
N ARG A 135 6.09 6.68 13.92
CA ARG A 135 6.05 7.25 15.27
C ARG A 135 5.43 6.29 16.29
N ARG A 136 4.33 5.62 15.93
CA ARG A 136 3.69 4.60 16.79
C ARG A 136 4.62 3.42 17.03
N VAL A 137 5.22 2.87 15.97
CA VAL A 137 6.18 1.76 16.08
C VAL A 137 7.38 2.13 16.95
N LYS A 138 7.93 3.34 16.78
CA LYS A 138 9.05 3.84 17.59
C LYS A 138 8.68 3.97 19.08
N ASN A 139 7.47 4.45 19.37
CA ASN A 139 6.98 4.56 20.74
C ASN A 139 6.74 3.18 21.39
N GLU A 140 6.15 2.24 20.65
CA GLU A 140 5.96 0.85 21.10
C GLU A 140 7.31 0.16 21.35
N HIS A 141 8.28 0.34 20.46
CA HIS A 141 9.63 -0.19 20.62
C HIS A 141 10.36 0.40 21.86
N LYS A 142 10.18 1.70 22.13
CA LYS A 142 10.73 2.35 23.33
C LYS A 142 10.07 1.81 24.61
N ALA A 143 8.75 1.62 24.60
CA ALA A 143 8.00 1.07 25.73
C ALA A 143 8.37 -0.39 26.03
N MET A 144 8.70 -1.18 24.99
CA MET A 144 9.14 -2.58 25.10
C MET A 144 10.61 -2.73 25.54
N GLY A 145 11.29 -1.64 25.91
CA GLY A 145 12.56 -1.67 26.61
C GLY A 145 13.74 -2.17 25.76
N GLY A 146 14.13 -1.42 24.72
CA GLY A 146 15.51 -1.36 24.16
C GLY A 146 16.24 -2.66 23.79
N SER A 147 15.59 -3.82 23.86
CA SER A 147 16.24 -5.10 23.64
C SER A 147 16.53 -5.25 22.16
N LYS A 148 17.82 -5.41 21.83
CA LYS A 148 18.41 -5.53 20.49
C LYS A 148 17.95 -6.80 19.75
N SER A 149 16.65 -7.05 19.64
CA SER A 149 16.06 -8.18 18.94
C SER A 149 15.49 -7.73 17.59
N GLY A 150 16.36 -7.28 16.70
CA GLY A 150 16.01 -6.97 15.30
C GLY A 150 15.60 -8.19 14.45
N ARG A 151 15.64 -9.41 15.04
CA ARG A 151 15.34 -10.67 14.33
C ARG A 151 13.88 -10.83 13.95
N GLY A 152 12.93 -10.31 14.74
CA GLY A 152 11.49 -10.44 14.45
C GLY A 152 11.03 -9.56 13.29
N ILE A 153 11.55 -8.34 13.20
CA ILE A 153 11.17 -7.38 12.14
C ILE A 153 11.74 -7.83 10.79
N ALA A 154 13.00 -8.28 10.75
CA ALA A 154 13.64 -8.77 9.53
C ALA A 154 12.95 -10.03 8.96
N ALA A 155 12.43 -10.91 9.81
CA ALA A 155 11.72 -12.12 9.37
C ALA A 155 10.42 -11.81 8.60
N ILE A 156 9.69 -10.74 8.96
CA ILE A 156 8.47 -10.33 8.24
C ILE A 156 8.82 -9.79 6.84
N PHE A 157 9.84 -8.94 6.74
CA PHE A 157 10.29 -8.43 5.44
C PHE A 157 10.95 -9.51 4.57
N ALA A 158 11.59 -10.51 5.19
CA ALA A 158 12.19 -11.65 4.48
C ALA A 158 11.15 -12.70 4.04
N ALA A 159 10.05 -12.88 4.78
CA ALA A 159 8.97 -13.79 4.40
C ALA A 159 8.27 -13.37 3.08
N GLY A 160 8.34 -12.09 2.71
CA GLY A 160 7.91 -11.61 1.38
C GLY A 160 8.86 -11.94 0.23
N LYS A 161 10.07 -12.46 0.51
CA LYS A 161 11.12 -12.78 -0.49
C LYS A 161 11.31 -14.27 -0.78
N SER A 162 10.67 -15.19 -0.05
CA SER A 162 10.62 -16.62 -0.41
C SER A 162 9.36 -16.89 -1.24
N GLY A 163 9.36 -17.33 -2.50
CA GLY A 163 10.34 -18.11 -3.23
C GLY A 163 9.61 -19.29 -3.88
N GLY A 164 8.87 -19.04 -4.97
CA GLY A 164 8.31 -20.06 -5.85
C GLY A 164 8.88 -19.88 -7.26
N LYS A 165 9.92 -20.65 -7.60
CA LYS A 165 10.45 -20.75 -8.97
C LYS A 165 9.42 -21.49 -9.85
N VAL A 166 8.97 -20.87 -10.94
CA VAL A 166 8.44 -21.57 -12.11
C VAL A 166 9.12 -20.96 -13.35
N PRO A 167 9.70 -21.77 -14.26
CA PRO A 167 10.38 -21.26 -15.44
C PRO A 167 9.35 -21.01 -16.54
N GLN A 168 9.34 -19.82 -17.16
CA GLN A 168 8.94 -19.71 -18.56
C GLN A 168 9.44 -18.43 -19.21
N LYS A 169 10.08 -18.67 -20.35
CA LYS A 169 10.63 -17.75 -21.33
C LYS A 169 9.49 -17.14 -22.13
N ALA A 170 9.33 -15.82 -22.12
CA ALA A 170 8.62 -15.08 -23.16
C ALA A 170 9.12 -13.63 -23.17
N THR A 171 9.73 -13.28 -24.30
CA THR A 171 10.11 -11.93 -24.75
C THR A 171 8.89 -11.03 -24.86
N VAL A 172 8.92 -9.87 -24.20
CA VAL A 172 8.18 -8.67 -24.62
C VAL A 172 9.09 -7.48 -24.29
N GLU A 173 9.49 -6.78 -25.34
CA GLU A 173 10.13 -5.47 -25.30
C GLU A 173 9.06 -4.46 -24.89
N ASP A 174 9.29 -3.74 -23.79
CA ASP A 174 8.58 -2.49 -23.51
C ASP A 174 9.67 -1.49 -23.08
N GLU A 175 10.08 -0.71 -24.07
CA GLU A 175 10.82 0.54 -23.91
C GLU A 175 9.89 1.56 -23.24
N ASP A 176 10.24 2.04 -22.06
CA ASP A 176 9.79 3.34 -21.54
C ASP A 176 10.91 3.86 -20.63
N GLU A 177 11.73 4.73 -21.22
CA GLU A 177 12.78 5.50 -20.58
C GLU A 177 12.19 6.56 -19.62
N ASP A 178 12.79 6.61 -18.44
CA ASP A 178 13.09 7.77 -17.57
C ASP A 178 11.96 8.59 -16.91
N GLU A 179 11.98 8.55 -15.57
CA GLU A 179 12.35 9.72 -14.75
C GLU A 179 12.76 9.22 -13.35
N GLU A 180 14.08 9.05 -13.14
CA GLU A 180 14.66 8.82 -11.81
C GLU A 180 14.54 10.11 -10.98
N MET A 181 13.80 10.06 -9.86
CA MET A 181 13.89 11.08 -8.82
C MET A 181 15.15 10.83 -7.99
N ILE A 182 16.22 11.59 -8.31
CA ILE A 182 17.35 11.81 -7.41
C ILE A 182 16.81 12.62 -6.22
N VAL A 183 16.84 12.02 -5.03
CA VAL A 183 16.62 12.75 -3.78
C VAL A 183 18.00 13.19 -3.31
N ASP A 184 18.34 14.46 -3.53
CA ASP A 184 19.51 15.08 -2.92
C ASP A 184 19.30 15.08 -1.40
N ILE A 185 19.98 14.14 -0.74
CA ILE A 185 20.26 14.21 0.69
C ILE A 185 21.30 15.32 0.82
N VAL A 186 20.83 16.52 1.14
CA VAL A 186 21.72 17.58 1.60
C VAL A 186 22.16 17.18 3.01
N ASP A 187 23.42 16.78 3.12
CA ASP A 187 24.12 16.61 4.40
C ASP A 187 23.95 17.91 5.20
N SER A 188 23.21 17.85 6.30
CA SER A 188 23.32 18.87 7.34
C SER A 188 24.60 18.58 8.10
N GLU A 189 25.67 19.22 7.67
CA GLU A 189 26.96 19.23 8.36
C GLU A 189 26.81 19.72 9.80
N ASN A 190 27.73 19.16 10.56
CA ASN A 190 27.92 19.20 12.00
C ASN A 190 28.47 20.58 12.42
N ASP A 191 27.72 21.34 13.22
CA ASP A 191 28.27 22.45 14.00
C ASP A 191 28.18 22.06 15.48
N ASP A 192 29.14 21.23 15.89
CA ASP A 192 29.61 21.14 17.28
C ASP A 192 30.49 22.37 17.51
N ASP A 193 29.98 23.39 18.21
CA ASP A 193 30.80 24.41 18.87
C ASP A 193 30.60 24.24 20.39
N ASP A 194 31.39 23.35 20.96
CA ASP A 194 31.89 23.45 22.33
C ASP A 194 33.03 24.50 22.32
N ASP A 195 32.93 25.56 23.13
CA ASP A 195 33.93 25.96 24.14
C ASP A 195 33.75 27.41 24.65
N ASP A 196 33.90 27.51 25.98
CA ASP A 196 34.16 28.66 26.88
C ASP A 196 33.09 29.75 27.15
#